data_AF-A0A545BKG4-F1
#
_entry.id   AF-A0A545BKG4-F1
#
_cell.length_a   1.000
_cell.length_b   1.000
_cell.length_c   1.000
_cell.angle_alpha   90.00
_cell.angle_beta   90.00
_cell.angle_gamma   90.00
#
_symmetry.space_group_name_H-M   'P 1'
#
loop_
_entity.id
_entity.type
_entity.pdbx_description
1 polymer ?
#
loop_
_entity_poly.entity_id
_entity_poly.type
_entity_poly.pdbx_seq_one_letter_code
_entity_poly.pdbx_strand_id
1 'polypeptide(L)'
;MMTILTGVGASTGRALGAARLIHGPDEFGRFQSGDVLVCRTTDPAWTPLFGMASAVVTETGGMLSHAAIVAREFGIPAVLGVRDALDLLADGEPLAIDGAQGTVSLMDGK
;
A
#
# COMPACT_ATOMS: atom_id res chain seq x y z
N MET A 1 -6.79 -20.14 5.77
CA MET A 1 -7.89 -19.42 5.08
C MET A 1 -7.32 -18.06 4.79
N MET A 2 -7.08 -17.74 3.53
CA MET A 2 -6.30 -16.56 3.15
C MET A 2 -7.07 -15.30 3.52
N THR A 3 -6.48 -14.44 4.37
CA THR A 3 -7.09 -13.15 4.74
C THR A 3 -6.97 -12.21 3.54
N ILE A 4 -8.10 -11.65 3.10
CA ILE A 4 -8.16 -10.69 1.98
C ILE A 4 -8.85 -9.43 2.46
N LEU A 5 -8.13 -8.31 2.39
CA LEU A 5 -8.69 -6.97 2.58
C LEU A 5 -9.05 -6.39 1.22
N THR A 6 -10.08 -5.53 1.18
CA THR A 6 -10.57 -4.91 -0.05
C THR A 6 -10.67 -3.41 0.07
N GLY A 7 -10.49 -2.73 -1.06
CA GLY A 7 -10.61 -1.30 -1.20
C GLY A 7 -10.85 -0.90 -2.65
N VAL A 8 -10.55 0.35 -2.98
CA VAL A 8 -10.62 0.88 -4.33
C VAL A 8 -9.30 0.60 -5.03
N GLY A 9 -9.33 -0.22 -6.09
CA GLY A 9 -8.22 -0.34 -7.02
C GLY A 9 -7.95 1.00 -7.71
N ALA A 10 -6.83 1.65 -7.37
CA ALA A 10 -6.53 3.01 -7.78
C ALA A 10 -5.47 3.08 -8.88
N SER A 11 -4.54 2.13 -8.93
CA SER A 11 -3.53 2.01 -9.97
C SER A 11 -3.36 0.54 -10.31
N THR A 12 -3.38 0.20 -11.58
CA THR A 12 -3.42 -1.20 -12.05
C THR A 12 -2.07 -1.91 -11.85
N GLY A 13 -2.10 -3.24 -11.99
CA GLY A 13 -0.92 -4.09 -11.86
C GLY A 13 -0.97 -4.96 -10.60
N ARG A 14 0.07 -5.79 -10.45
CA ARG A 14 0.23 -6.71 -9.32
C ARG A 14 1.64 -6.63 -8.79
N ALA A 15 1.77 -6.68 -7.47
CA ALA A 15 3.07 -6.66 -6.80
C ALA A 15 3.06 -7.52 -5.54
N LEU A 16 4.25 -7.92 -5.14
CA LEU A 16 4.53 -8.60 -3.87
C LEU A 16 5.54 -7.76 -3.09
N GLY A 17 5.40 -7.73 -1.77
CA GLY A 17 6.38 -7.08 -0.89
C GLY A 17 6.03 -7.24 0.57
N ALA A 18 6.98 -6.92 1.45
CA ALA A 18 6.72 -6.84 2.87
C ALA A 18 5.85 -5.62 3.18
N ALA A 19 4.83 -5.78 4.00
CA ALA A 19 4.05 -4.67 4.52
C ALA A 19 4.98 -3.77 5.34
N ARG A 20 5.06 -2.49 4.99
CA ARG A 20 5.72 -1.50 5.84
C ARG A 20 4.67 -0.51 6.30
N LEU A 21 4.32 -0.62 7.58
CA LEU A 21 3.36 0.25 8.23
C LEU A 21 4.07 1.52 8.66
N ILE A 22 3.75 2.62 7.95
CA ILE A 22 4.30 3.96 8.17
C ILE A 22 3.15 4.86 8.64
N HIS A 23 3.24 5.34 9.88
CA HIS A 23 2.24 6.22 10.50
C HIS A 23 2.50 7.70 10.22
N GLY A 24 3.74 8.07 9.92
CA GLY A 24 4.11 9.46 9.68
C GLY A 24 5.54 9.66 9.13
N PRO A 25 5.89 10.90 8.78
CA PRO A 25 7.21 11.25 8.20
C PRO A 25 8.42 10.88 9.07
N ASP A 26 8.25 10.87 10.39
CA ASP A 26 9.27 10.45 11.35
C ASP A 26 9.68 8.97 11.19
N GLU A 27 8.84 8.16 10.55
CA GLU A 27 9.08 6.75 10.29
C GLU A 27 9.64 6.46 8.90
N PHE A 28 9.78 7.47 8.02
CA PHE A 28 10.23 7.25 6.63
C PHE A 28 11.57 6.53 6.53
N GLY A 29 12.46 6.69 7.53
CA GLY A 29 13.74 5.96 7.60
C GLY A 29 13.62 4.44 7.76
N ARG A 30 12.44 3.92 8.09
CA ARG A 30 12.15 2.48 8.18
C ARG A 30 11.82 1.85 6.82
N PHE A 31 11.46 2.66 5.82
CA PHE A 31 10.98 2.19 4.53
C PHE A 31 12.12 1.66 3.65
N GLN A 32 11.94 0.49 3.06
CA GLN A 32 12.93 -0.14 2.19
C GLN A 32 12.42 -0.25 0.75
N SER A 33 13.35 -0.27 -0.22
CA SER A 33 12.99 -0.49 -1.63
C SER A 33 12.34 -1.85 -1.81
N GLY A 34 11.20 -1.89 -2.48
CA GLY A 34 10.38 -3.09 -2.68
C GLY A 34 9.32 -3.34 -1.61
N ASP A 35 9.30 -2.58 -0.51
CA ASP A 35 8.24 -2.66 0.50
C ASP A 35 6.88 -2.26 -0.11
N VAL A 36 5.80 -2.80 0.45
CA VAL A 36 4.44 -2.30 0.25
C VAL A 36 4.21 -1.19 1.27
N LEU A 37 3.98 0.04 0.80
CA LEU A 37 3.66 1.16 1.68
C LEU A 37 2.24 0.99 2.23
N VAL A 38 2.11 0.79 3.54
CA VAL A 38 0.83 0.75 4.24
C VAL A 38 0.75 1.96 5.16
N CYS A 39 -0.24 2.82 4.97
CA CYS A 39 -0.41 4.03 5.79
C CYS A 39 -1.89 4.46 5.86
N ARG A 40 -2.21 5.42 6.72
CA ARG A 40 -3.59 5.93 6.81
C ARG A 40 -3.97 6.81 5.62
N THR A 41 -3.08 7.74 5.27
CA THR A 41 -3.25 8.71 4.18
C THR A 41 -1.88 9.23 3.73
N THR A 42 -1.84 9.93 2.61
CA THR A 42 -0.59 10.54 2.10
C THR A 42 -0.80 11.99 1.70
N ASP A 43 0.29 12.75 1.74
CA ASP A 43 0.43 14.10 1.21
C ASP A 43 1.74 14.19 0.37
N PRO A 44 2.06 15.33 -0.25
CA PRO A 44 3.26 15.45 -1.10
C PRO A 44 4.59 15.07 -0.45
N ALA A 45 4.71 15.10 0.88
CA ALA A 45 5.93 14.69 1.56
C ALA A 45 6.21 13.18 1.40
N TRP A 46 5.19 12.38 1.08
CA TRP A 46 5.29 10.92 0.93
C TRP A 46 5.80 10.50 -0.45
N THR A 47 5.81 11.38 -1.44
CA THR A 47 6.17 11.06 -2.83
C THR A 47 7.50 10.31 -2.98
N PRO A 48 8.58 10.60 -2.22
CA PRO A 48 9.81 9.82 -2.32
C PRO A 48 9.64 8.32 -2.02
N LEU A 49 8.70 7.93 -1.16
CA LEU A 49 8.44 6.53 -0.81
C LEU A 49 7.80 5.79 -1.99
N PHE A 50 7.02 6.46 -2.84
CA PHE A 50 6.40 5.85 -4.03
C PHE A 50 7.45 5.40 -5.04
N GLY A 51 8.58 6.11 -5.16
CA GLY A 51 9.67 5.70 -6.03
C GLY A 51 10.42 4.44 -5.57
N MET A 52 10.22 4.04 -4.30
CA MET A 52 10.82 2.85 -3.71
C MET A 52 9.81 1.71 -3.52
N ALA A 53 8.52 2.03 -3.42
CA ALA A 53 7.48 1.07 -3.10
C ALA A 53 7.21 0.10 -4.26
N SER A 54 6.92 -1.16 -3.93
CA SER A 54 6.39 -2.11 -4.91
C SER A 54 4.90 -1.93 -5.15
N ALA A 55 4.17 -1.45 -4.13
CA ALA A 55 2.75 -1.08 -4.18
C ALA A 55 2.38 -0.17 -3.00
N VAL A 56 1.18 0.41 -3.06
CA VAL A 56 0.64 1.31 -2.02
C VAL A 56 -0.72 0.83 -1.53
N VAL A 57 -0.90 0.79 -0.22
CA VAL A 57 -2.15 0.51 0.48
C VAL A 57 -2.46 1.66 1.43
N THR A 58 -3.65 2.24 1.35
CA THR A 58 -4.08 3.28 2.28
C THR A 58 -5.42 3.00 2.92
N GLU A 59 -5.60 3.39 4.19
CA GLU A 59 -6.89 3.26 4.87
C GLU A 59 -7.94 4.24 4.36
N THR A 60 -7.49 5.39 3.85
CA THR A 60 -8.35 6.46 3.36
C THR A 60 -8.00 6.87 1.94
N GLY A 61 -8.91 7.59 1.30
CA GLY A 61 -8.74 8.08 -0.06
C GLY A 61 -9.54 7.28 -1.07
N GLY A 62 -9.52 7.77 -2.30
CA GLY A 62 -10.22 7.17 -3.42
C GLY A 62 -9.51 7.49 -4.73
N MET A 63 -10.19 7.24 -5.84
CA MET A 63 -9.64 7.28 -7.19
C MET A 63 -8.94 8.61 -7.58
N LEU A 64 -9.27 9.74 -6.92
CA LEU A 64 -8.73 11.08 -7.18
C LEU A 64 -7.81 11.60 -6.05
N SER A 65 -7.48 10.77 -5.06
CA SER A 65 -6.62 11.17 -3.96
C SER A 65 -5.15 11.33 -4.39
N HIS A 66 -4.35 12.00 -3.56
CA HIS A 66 -2.90 12.12 -3.75
C HIS A 66 -2.24 10.76 -4.01
N ALA A 67 -2.50 9.77 -3.16
CA ALA A 67 -1.96 8.41 -3.32
C ALA A 67 -2.33 7.79 -4.68
N ALA A 68 -3.57 7.98 -5.15
CA ALA A 68 -4.02 7.43 -6.43
C ALA A 68 -3.28 8.05 -7.62
N ILE A 69 -3.10 9.36 -7.58
CA ILE A 69 -2.44 10.11 -8.67
C ILE A 69 -0.96 9.71 -8.74
N VAL A 70 -0.26 9.80 -7.61
CA VAL A 70 1.18 9.50 -7.56
C VAL A 70 1.46 8.03 -7.88
N ALA A 71 0.67 7.08 -7.38
CA ALA A 71 0.86 5.67 -7.73
C ALA A 71 0.78 5.40 -9.24
N ARG A 72 -0.11 6.09 -9.97
CA ARG A 72 -0.21 5.98 -11.44
C ARG A 72 0.98 6.59 -12.15
N GLU A 73 1.47 7.73 -11.66
CA GLU A 73 2.66 8.40 -12.22
C GLU A 73 3.91 7.53 -12.10
N PHE A 74 4.05 6.82 -10.98
CA PHE A 74 5.13 5.85 -10.75
C PHE A 74 4.86 4.47 -11.37
N GLY A 75 3.66 4.22 -11.89
CA GLY A 75 3.29 2.95 -12.51
C GLY A 75 3.24 1.76 -11.54
N ILE A 76 2.99 2.02 -10.24
CA ILE A 76 2.91 0.98 -9.21
C ILE A 76 1.45 0.68 -8.83
N PRO A 77 1.11 -0.57 -8.46
CA PRO A 77 -0.24 -0.93 -8.04
C PRO A 77 -0.64 -0.20 -6.76
N ALA A 78 -1.91 0.18 -6.66
CA ALA A 78 -2.43 0.83 -5.46
C ALA A 78 -3.86 0.40 -5.11
N VAL A 79 -4.10 0.17 -3.82
CA VAL A 79 -5.43 -0.12 -3.25
C VAL A 79 -5.70 0.85 -2.11
N LEU A 80 -6.73 1.68 -2.25
CA LEU A 80 -7.01 2.78 -1.32
C LEU A 80 -8.34 2.57 -0.60
N GLY A 81 -8.53 3.20 0.55
CA GLY A 81 -9.76 3.05 1.32
C GLY A 81 -9.91 1.66 1.95
N VAL A 82 -8.80 0.95 2.21
CA VAL A 82 -8.78 -0.35 2.88
C VAL A 82 -8.93 -0.13 4.38
N ARG A 83 -10.17 -0.22 4.87
CA ARG A 83 -10.47 0.10 6.27
C ARG A 83 -9.65 -0.73 7.25
N ASP A 84 -9.17 -0.06 8.30
CA ASP A 84 -8.45 -0.66 9.42
C ASP A 84 -7.18 -1.44 9.01
N ALA A 85 -6.59 -1.12 7.86
CA ALA A 85 -5.40 -1.82 7.35
C ALA A 85 -4.20 -1.76 8.31
N LEU A 86 -4.04 -0.67 9.07
CA LEU A 86 -2.96 -0.54 10.05
C LEU A 86 -3.19 -1.42 11.29
N ASP A 87 -4.44 -1.77 11.59
CA ASP A 87 -4.79 -2.64 12.72
C ASP A 87 -4.83 -4.12 12.32
N LEU A 88 -5.15 -4.40 11.06
CA LEU A 88 -5.33 -5.77 10.54
C LEU A 88 -4.05 -6.38 9.96
N LEU A 89 -3.04 -5.56 9.64
CA LEU A 89 -1.77 -6.00 9.06
C LEU A 89 -0.64 -5.88 10.08
N ALA A 90 0.35 -6.77 9.98
CA ALA A 90 1.57 -6.69 10.76
C ALA A 90 2.72 -6.09 9.93
N ASP A 91 3.61 -5.32 10.57
CA ASP A 91 4.84 -4.83 9.92
C ASP A 91 5.73 -6.01 9.53
N GLY A 92 6.20 -6.03 8.28
CA GLY A 92 6.97 -7.11 7.67
C GLY A 92 6.13 -8.24 7.05
N GLU A 93 4.80 -8.24 7.23
CA GLU A 93 3.92 -9.29 6.71
C GLU A 93 4.00 -9.35 5.17
N PRO A 94 4.23 -10.51 4.54
CA PRO A 94 4.27 -10.60 3.08
C PRO A 94 2.87 -10.42 2.47
N LEU A 95 2.74 -9.43 1.59
CA LEU A 95 1.49 -9.10 0.92
C LEU A 95 1.54 -9.35 -0.58
N ALA A 96 0.39 -9.75 -1.13
CA ALA A 96 0.09 -9.72 -2.55
C ALA A 96 -0.97 -8.66 -2.84
N ILE A 97 -0.65 -7.73 -3.73
CA ILE A 97 -1.51 -6.59 -4.08
C ILE A 97 -2.00 -6.74 -5.52
N ASP A 98 -3.32 -6.60 -5.73
CA ASP A 98 -3.92 -6.43 -7.06
C ASP A 98 -4.62 -5.06 -7.11
N GLY A 99 -3.95 -4.09 -7.73
CA GLY A 99 -4.44 -2.73 -7.81
C GLY A 99 -5.55 -2.53 -8.84
N ALA A 100 -5.82 -3.52 -9.69
CA ALA A 100 -6.98 -3.50 -10.60
C ALA A 100 -8.24 -4.04 -9.91
N GLN A 101 -8.11 -5.12 -9.13
CA GLN A 101 -9.21 -5.72 -8.38
C GLN A 101 -9.47 -5.03 -7.03
N GLY A 102 -8.52 -4.22 -6.55
CA GLY A 102 -8.64 -3.55 -5.26
C GLY A 102 -8.47 -4.50 -4.09
N THR A 103 -7.57 -5.48 -4.19
CA THR A 103 -7.38 -6.51 -3.16
C THR A 103 -5.96 -6.52 -2.58
N VAL A 104 -5.91 -6.81 -1.28
CA VAL A 104 -4.68 -7.02 -0.50
C VAL A 104 -4.80 -8.39 0.14
N SER A 105 -3.92 -9.32 -0.22
CA SER A 105 -3.94 -10.69 0.30
C SER A 105 -2.71 -10.93 1.18
N LEU A 106 -2.92 -11.49 2.37
CA LEU A 106 -1.81 -12.00 3.18
C LEU A 106 -1.29 -13.28 2.53
N MET A 107 0.02 -13.36 2.32
CA MET A 107 0.65 -14.58 1.84
C MET A 107 1.01 -15.43 3.04
N ASP A 108 0.18 -16.43 3.36
CA ASP A 108 0.42 -17.33 4.50
C ASP A 108 1.88 -17.82 4.51
N GLY A 109 2.65 -17.34 5.49
CA GLY A 109 3.92 -17.93 5.88
C GLY A 109 3.63 -19.31 6.48
N LYS A 110 4.28 -20.33 5.94
CA LYS A 110 4.16 -21.72 6.40
C LYS A 110 4.38 -21.89 7.91
#